data_AF-A0A8S3KHK8-F1
#
_entry.id   AF-A0A8S3KHK8-F1
#
_cell.length_a   1.000
_cell.length_b   1.000
_cell.length_c   1.000
_cell.angle_alpha   90.00
_cell.angle_beta   90.00
_cell.angle_gamma   90.00
#
_symmetry.space_group_name_H-M   'P 1'
#
loop_
_entity.id
_entity.type
_entity.pdbx_description
1 polymer ?
#
loop_
_entity_poly.entity_id
_entity_poly.type
_entity_poly.pdbx_seq_one_letter_code
_entity_poly.pdbx_strand_id
1 'polypeptide(L)'
;FGDGIGALTVYLQKEGFQPIPMWTLSGHQDDNWFQGKVGFVVDSDHSLLIEAKITQTDEGDIGIDDLLITNGYCPTFPVFATPPDAYTTTRPAVTTGITTPP
;
A
#
# COMPACT_ATOMS: atom_id res chain seq x y z
N PHE A 1 -12.38 4.63 -12.35
CA PHE A 1 -13.80 4.43 -11.96
C PHE A 1 -14.40 3.22 -12.68
N GLY A 2 -15.40 2.52 -12.12
CA GLY A 2 -16.06 1.36 -12.74
C GLY A 2 -16.19 0.12 -11.85
N ASP A 3 -17.22 -0.70 -12.10
CA ASP A 3 -17.54 -1.92 -11.35
C ASP A 3 -16.53 -3.06 -11.59
N GLY A 4 -15.71 -2.94 -12.63
CA GLY A 4 -14.65 -3.87 -13.00
C GLY A 4 -13.27 -3.57 -12.41
N ILE A 5 -13.14 -2.53 -11.57
CA ILE A 5 -11.84 -2.17 -10.98
C ILE A 5 -11.41 -3.26 -9.99
N GLY A 6 -10.24 -3.83 -10.25
CA GLY A 6 -9.60 -4.77 -9.32
C GLY A 6 -8.85 -4.00 -8.23
N ALA A 7 -7.55 -3.79 -8.42
CA ALA A 7 -6.70 -3.15 -7.43
C ALA A 7 -5.53 -2.39 -8.08
N LEU A 8 -5.09 -1.34 -7.41
CA LEU A 8 -3.81 -0.69 -7.65
C LEU A 8 -2.88 -1.00 -6.48
N THR A 9 -1.73 -1.62 -6.75
CA THR A 9 -0.76 -1.99 -5.72
C THR A 9 0.61 -1.36 -6.02
N VAL A 10 1.22 -0.77 -5.00
CA VAL A 10 2.61 -0.32 -5.02
C VAL A 10 3.47 -1.32 -4.26
N TYR A 11 4.48 -1.87 -4.92
CA TYR A 11 5.45 -2.79 -4.33
C TYR A 11 6.82 -2.15 -4.21
N LEU A 12 7.55 -2.51 -3.15
CA LEU A 12 8.99 -2.31 -3.04
C LEU A 12 9.71 -3.56 -3.54
N GLN A 13 10.54 -3.40 -4.57
CA GLN A 13 11.34 -4.47 -5.16
C GLN A 13 12.82 -4.22 -4.85
N LYS A 14 13.46 -5.15 -4.12
CA LYS A 14 14.92 -5.18 -3.95
C LYS A 14 15.55 -6.24 -4.86
N GLU A 15 16.77 -6.03 -5.33
CA GLU A 15 17.44 -6.99 -6.20
C GLU A 15 17.56 -8.37 -5.52
N GLY A 16 17.11 -9.43 -6.19
CA GLY A 16 17.17 -10.81 -5.68
C GLY A 16 16.09 -11.19 -4.65
N PHE A 17 15.18 -10.28 -4.29
CA PHE A 17 14.08 -10.55 -3.36
C PHE A 17 12.72 -10.57 -4.06
N GLN A 18 11.70 -11.12 -3.41
CA GLN A 18 10.32 -10.97 -3.89
C GLN A 18 9.81 -9.55 -3.63
N PRO A 19 9.00 -8.96 -4.53
CA PRO A 19 8.41 -7.66 -4.30
C PRO A 19 7.48 -7.68 -3.08
N ILE A 20 7.60 -6.67 -2.23
CA ILE A 20 6.83 -6.54 -0.99
C ILE A 20 5.72 -5.50 -1.23
N PRO A 21 4.43 -5.84 -1.07
CA PRO A 21 3.35 -4.87 -1.22
C PRO A 21 3.43 -3.85 -0.08
N MET A 22 3.49 -2.57 -0.43
CA MET A 22 3.56 -1.46 0.52
C MET A 22 2.22 -0.72 0.63
N TRP A 23 1.45 -0.71 -0.44
CA TRP A 23 0.16 -0.01 -0.53
C TRP A 23 -0.74 -0.73 -1.54
N THR A 24 -1.99 -0.99 -1.18
CA THR A 24 -2.97 -1.60 -2.08
C THR A 24 -4.31 -0.91 -1.89
N LEU A 25 -4.86 -0.39 -2.99
CA LEU A 25 -6.21 0.17 -3.01
C LEU A 25 -7.06 -0.62 -4.00
N SER A 26 -8.14 -1.22 -3.49
CA SER A 26 -8.99 -2.14 -4.25
C SER A 26 -10.39 -1.59 -4.43
N GLY A 27 -11.02 -1.97 -5.53
CA GLY A 27 -12.39 -1.62 -5.85
C GLY A 27 -12.58 -0.17 -6.28
N HIS A 28 -13.84 0.21 -6.40
CA HIS A 28 -14.29 1.49 -6.89
C HIS A 28 -13.79 2.68 -6.02
N GLN A 29 -13.21 3.69 -6.68
CA GLN A 29 -12.67 4.90 -6.03
C GLN A 29 -13.40 6.17 -6.47
N ASP A 30 -14.69 6.12 -6.83
CA ASP A 30 -15.43 7.27 -7.41
C ASP A 30 -14.79 7.85 -8.69
N ASP A 31 -15.46 8.83 -9.30
CA ASP A 31 -15.01 9.52 -10.52
C ASP A 31 -14.27 10.83 -10.17
N ASN A 32 -13.23 10.72 -9.34
CA ASN A 32 -12.36 11.83 -8.95
C ASN A 32 -10.92 11.37 -8.80
N TRP A 33 -9.98 12.33 -8.79
CA TRP A 33 -8.59 12.07 -8.42
C TRP A 33 -8.42 11.96 -6.91
N PHE A 34 -7.85 10.86 -6.45
CA PHE A 34 -7.55 10.62 -5.04
C PHE A 34 -6.04 10.54 -4.83
N GLN A 35 -5.55 11.26 -3.82
CA GLN A 35 -4.15 11.19 -3.45
C GLN A 35 -3.85 9.84 -2.78
N GLY A 36 -2.86 9.11 -3.29
CA GLY A 36 -2.25 7.95 -2.63
C GLY A 36 -0.92 8.32 -1.97
N LYS A 37 -0.65 7.78 -0.78
CA LYS A 37 0.64 7.93 -0.09
C LYS A 37 1.07 6.64 0.56
N VAL A 38 2.36 6.36 0.49
CA VAL A 38 3.00 5.26 1.20
C VAL A 38 4.43 5.64 1.54
N GLY A 39 4.80 5.43 2.81
CA GLY A 39 6.18 5.50 3.26
C GLY A 39 6.85 4.14 3.11
N PHE A 40 8.12 4.14 2.73
CA PHE A 40 8.94 2.94 2.66
C PHE A 40 10.36 3.24 3.18
N VAL A 41 11.04 2.21 3.65
CA VAL A 41 12.43 2.28 4.13
C VAL A 41 13.25 1.26 3.36
N VAL A 42 14.40 1.69 2.87
CA VAL A 42 15.27 0.87 2.03
C VAL A 42 16.73 1.28 2.22
N ASP A 43 17.59 0.27 2.20
CA ASP A 43 19.02 0.31 2.51
C ASP A 43 19.90 -0.13 1.33
N SER A 44 19.28 -0.42 0.18
CA SER A 44 19.91 -0.96 -1.02
C SER A 44 19.28 -0.40 -2.30
N ASP A 45 19.87 -0.74 -3.44
CA ASP A 45 19.23 -0.49 -4.74
C ASP A 45 17.86 -1.18 -4.80
N HIS A 46 16.88 -0.44 -5.33
CA HIS A 46 15.49 -0.84 -5.33
C HIS A 46 14.71 -0.17 -6.45
N SER A 47 13.54 -0.75 -6.75
CA SER A 47 12.53 -0.19 -7.63
C SER A 47 11.19 -0.14 -6.92
N LEU A 48 10.39 0.87 -7.26
CA LEU A 48 8.96 0.86 -6.95
C LEU A 48 8.22 0.29 -8.17
N LEU A 49 7.42 -0.75 -7.94
CA LEU A 49 6.58 -1.34 -8.97
C LEU A 49 5.13 -0.92 -8.71
N ILE A 50 4.46 -0.40 -9.73
CA ILE A 50 3.04 -0.04 -9.65
C ILE A 50 2.27 -1.01 -10.54
N GLU A 51 1.40 -1.81 -9.93
CA GLU A 51 0.62 -2.85 -10.59
C GLU A 51 -0.86 -2.47 -10.58
N ALA A 52 -1.45 -2.37 -11.77
CA ALA A 52 -2.88 -2.25 -11.97
C ALA A 52 -3.48 -3.62 -12.32
N LYS A 53 -4.38 -4.10 -11.48
CA LYS A 53 -5.15 -5.32 -11.71
C LYS A 53 -6.60 -4.94 -12.02
N ILE A 54 -7.07 -5.34 -13.19
CA ILE A 54 -8.48 -5.24 -13.58
C ILE A 54 -9.19 -6.57 -13.34
N THR A 55 -10.49 -6.55 -13.09
CA THR A 55 -11.31 -7.77 -13.03
C THR A 55 -11.82 -8.15 -14.43
N GLN A 56 -12.49 -9.31 -14.55
CA GLN A 56 -12.93 -9.85 -15.85
C GLN A 56 -14.14 -9.12 -16.46
N THR A 57 -14.76 -8.18 -15.75
CA THR A 57 -15.86 -7.37 -16.29
C THR A 57 -15.28 -6.08 -16.85
N ASP A 58 -15.42 -5.86 -18.15
CA ASP A 58 -14.71 -4.87 -19.00
C ASP A 58 -14.96 -3.38 -18.70
N GLU A 59 -15.45 -3.01 -17.52
CA GLU A 59 -15.78 -1.62 -17.20
C GLU A 59 -14.97 -1.12 -16.01
N GLY A 60 -13.80 -0.54 -16.29
CA GLY A 60 -13.16 0.39 -15.37
C GLY A 60 -11.73 0.78 -15.72
N ASP A 61 -11.42 2.05 -15.51
CA ASP A 61 -10.09 2.63 -15.75
C ASP A 61 -9.37 2.94 -14.44
N ILE A 62 -8.04 2.79 -14.46
CA ILE A 62 -7.12 3.23 -13.41
C ILE A 62 -6.18 4.29 -14.02
N GLY A 63 -6.30 5.52 -13.55
CA GLY A 63 -5.41 6.64 -13.89
C GLY A 63 -4.42 6.94 -12.76
N ILE A 64 -3.20 7.35 -13.13
CA ILE A 64 -2.14 7.75 -12.20
C ILE A 64 -1.47 8.99 -12.77
N ASP A 65 -1.27 10.01 -11.94
CA ASP A 65 -0.56 11.23 -12.30
C ASP A 65 0.22 11.77 -11.10
N ASP A 66 1.11 12.74 -11.33
CA ASP A 66 1.84 13.49 -10.30
C ASP A 66 2.65 12.64 -9.30
N LEU A 67 3.43 11.69 -9.81
CA LEU A 67 4.33 10.88 -8.99
C LEU A 67 5.45 11.73 -8.36
N LEU A 68 5.50 11.72 -7.03
CA LEU A 68 6.50 12.45 -6.25
C LEU A 68 7.13 11.55 -5.18
N ILE A 69 8.47 11.48 -5.18
CA ILE A 69 9.25 10.82 -4.13
C ILE A 69 9.99 11.90 -3.34
N THR A 70 9.80 11.91 -2.03
CA THR A 70 10.48 12.85 -1.11
C THR A 70 11.02 12.14 0.11
N ASN A 71 12.08 12.71 0.68
CA ASN A 71 12.63 12.25 1.95
C ASN A 71 11.81 12.80 3.11
N GLY A 72 11.52 11.93 4.08
CA GLY A 72 10.84 12.31 5.32
C GLY A 72 9.72 11.36 5.70
N TYR A 73 9.02 11.71 6.78
CA TYR A 73 7.87 10.93 7.22
C TYR A 73 6.71 11.04 6.22
N CYS A 74 6.26 9.90 5.71
CA CYS A 74 5.16 9.80 4.76
C CYS A 74 4.12 8.79 5.30
N PRO A 75 3.01 9.24 5.90
CA PRO A 75 1.98 8.33 6.41
C PRO A 75 1.21 7.68 5.26
N THR A 76 0.85 6.40 5.44
CA THR A 76 -0.01 5.69 4.50
C THR A 76 -1.36 6.37 4.37
N PHE A 77 -1.77 6.66 3.13
CA PHE A 77 -3.07 7.25 2.83
C PHE A 77 -3.64 6.67 1.53
N PRO A 78 -4.94 6.30 1.49
CA PRO A 78 -5.84 6.22 2.65
C PRO A 78 -5.38 5.13 3.64
N VAL A 79 -5.77 5.23 4.91
CA VAL A 79 -5.25 4.35 5.99
C VAL A 79 -5.56 2.86 5.76
N PHE A 80 -6.68 2.58 5.09
CA PHE A 80 -7.11 1.24 4.72
C PHE A 80 -6.38 0.66 3.51
N ALA A 81 -5.53 1.45 2.83
CA ALA A 81 -4.69 0.95 1.75
C ALA A 81 -3.41 0.25 2.24
N THR A 82 -3.31 -0.01 3.56
CA THR A 82 -2.22 -0.80 4.13
C THR A 82 -2.45 -2.28 3.81
N PRO A 83 -1.51 -2.99 3.14
CA PRO A 83 -1.71 -4.40 2.78
C PRO A 83 -1.90 -5.28 4.03
N PRO A 84 -2.80 -6.29 3.98
CA PRO A 84 -3.07 -7.18 5.11
C PRO A 84 -1.82 -7.88 5.67
N ASP A 85 -0.84 -8.16 4.79
CA ASP A 85 0.40 -8.87 5.15
C ASP A 85 1.51 -7.96 5.68
N ALA A 86 1.35 -6.63 5.60
CA ALA A 86 2.34 -5.67 6.10
C ALA A 86 2.50 -5.70 7.64
N TYR A 87 1.59 -6.37 8.35
CA TYR A 87 1.65 -6.56 9.80
C TYR A 87 2.43 -7.81 10.25
N THR A 88 2.94 -8.64 9.34
CA THR A 88 3.58 -9.93 9.72
C THR A 88 5.08 -9.85 10.01
N THR A 89 5.72 -8.69 9.89
CA THR A 89 7.10 -8.52 10.37
C THR A 89 7.08 -8.01 11.82
N THR A 90 7.06 -8.98 12.74
CA THR A 90 7.45 -8.90 14.16
C THR A 90 7.22 -7.55 14.86
N ARG A 91 5.97 -7.22 15.20
CA ARG A 91 5.75 -6.46 16.43
C ARG A 91 5.93 -7.44 17.59
N PRO A 92 6.94 -7.30 18.49
CA PRO A 92 6.93 -8.08 19.71
C PRO A 92 5.60 -7.79 20.39
N ALA A 93 4.86 -8.85 20.74
CA ALA A 93 3.63 -8.73 21.50
C ALA A 93 3.94 -7.88 22.75
N VAL A 94 3.41 -6.65 22.79
CA VAL A 94 3.41 -5.87 24.01
C VAL A 94 2.53 -6.66 24.97
N THR A 95 3.19 -7.44 25.82
CA THR A 95 2.54 -8.16 26.90
C THR A 95 2.10 -7.10 27.89
N THR A 96 0.83 -6.70 27.81
CA THR A 96 0.20 -5.90 28.85
C THR A 96 0.10 -6.78 30.09
N GLY A 97 1.12 -6.69 30.95
CA GLY A 97 1.03 -7.12 32.33
C GLY A 97 -0.04 -6.29 33.02
N ILE A 98 -1.26 -6.84 33.08
CA ILE A 98 -2.34 -6.30 33.91
C ILE A 98 -1.87 -6.47 35.36
N THR A 99 -1.41 -5.38 35.96
CA THR A 99 -1.27 -5.26 37.41
C THR A 99 -2.46 -4.45 37.90
N THR A 100 -3.30 -5.10 38.69
CA THR A 100 -4.38 -4.48 39.46
C THR A 100 -3.79 -3.63 40.58
N PRO A 101 -4.16 -2.34 40.73
CA PRO A 101 -3.86 -1.57 41.94
C PRO A 101 -4.95 -1.76 43.02
N PRO A 102 -4.62 -1.43 44.31
CA PRO A 102 -5.35 -1.87 45.51
C PRO A 102 -6.69 -1.17 45.76
#